data_AF-A0A5M9WU90-F1
#
_entry.id   AF-A0A5M9WU90-F1
#
_cell.length_a   1.000
_cell.length_b   1.000
_cell.length_c   1.000
_cell.angle_alpha   90.00
_cell.angle_beta   90.00
_cell.angle_gamma   90.00
#
_symmetry.space_group_name_H-M   'P 1'
#
loop_
_entity.id
_entity.type
_entity.pdbx_description
1 polymer ?
#
loop_
_entity_poly.entity_id
_entity_poly.type
_entity_poly.pdbx_seq_one_letter_code
_entity_poly.pdbx_strand_id
1 'polypeptide(L)'
;MSNTNRSGRGKNRRNSAAPQGKGKASASRQPNQSSQSTRPSTSQSGKEVRPRDASLSGVRSKGRTREAAPIEGLPVSKNEETVIEIIGMNHDGEGVGRADGYTLFVQGALPGETVRVRVMKTKKQYGYAKLLEIVKASSDRVSAPCPIYDQCGGCQIQHMSYAGQLAWKRQLVIDNLQRIGKLNVLVEDETEATHAEQSPFVEQIDEQTVQANESNRIRLRLEGVMNEEDTEHAIRVLPTMGMDEPWRYRNKAQVPIGVTEGGLVGGFYAKGSHRIIDMETCLIQHEHNDEVVAKVKEIGSHLGISAYNEETGRGLLRHVVVKKAFRTGEMMLVLVTNGRDIQHKDEWIGSIREAIPQVASICQNVNKKQTNVIFGDETRVLWGRDVIYDFIGDVQFAISPRSFYQVNPVQTEVLYGKTVEYAGLSGKETVIDAYCGIGTISLFLAQHADQVYGVEIVPEAIEDARSNAMLNEMKNVKFEVGASEDVIPRWKEQGIEADVIVVDPPRKGCDPRLLDTILEMKPERVVYVSCNPSTLARDLRVLEDGGYRTVEVTPVDMFPHTVHVESVAMLVRE
;
A
#
# COMPACT_ATOMS: atom_id res chain seq x y z
N MET A 1 -55.11 -43.59 -20.41
CA MET A 1 -55.07 -44.17 -19.05
C MET A 1 -54.72 -43.02 -18.10
N SER A 2 -55.68 -42.13 -17.79
CA SER A 2 -56.56 -42.15 -16.59
C SER A 2 -55.79 -41.94 -15.28
N ASN A 3 -56.05 -41.01 -14.37
CA ASN A 3 -57.09 -39.98 -14.20
C ASN A 3 -56.66 -39.14 -12.97
N THR A 4 -56.55 -37.80 -13.06
CA THR A 4 -57.44 -36.76 -12.46
C THR A 4 -57.49 -36.55 -10.93
N ASN A 5 -57.48 -35.24 -10.56
CA ASN A 5 -58.29 -34.55 -9.51
C ASN A 5 -57.84 -34.69 -8.04
N ARG A 6 -58.01 -33.73 -7.11
CA ARG A 6 -58.66 -32.40 -7.03
C ARG A 6 -58.33 -31.76 -5.65
N SER A 7 -58.47 -30.42 -5.57
CA SER A 7 -58.98 -29.55 -4.46
C SER A 7 -59.01 -30.09 -3.01
N GLY A 8 -58.62 -29.39 -1.94
CA GLY A 8 -58.90 -27.99 -1.57
C GLY A 8 -59.89 -27.89 -0.39
N ARG A 9 -59.64 -26.94 0.54
CA ARG A 9 -60.44 -26.52 1.75
C ARG A 9 -60.28 -27.44 3.00
N GLY A 10 -60.03 -26.97 4.23
CA GLY A 10 -60.26 -25.66 4.86
C GLY A 10 -61.51 -25.71 5.77
N LYS A 11 -61.34 -25.43 7.09
CA LYS A 11 -62.33 -25.06 8.17
C LYS A 11 -61.76 -25.48 9.54
N ASN A 12 -61.96 -24.85 10.70
CA ASN A 12 -62.67 -23.65 11.17
C ASN A 12 -62.35 -23.49 12.70
N ARG A 13 -62.09 -22.26 13.21
CA ARG A 13 -62.92 -21.43 14.13
C ARG A 13 -62.70 -21.51 15.66
N ARG A 14 -62.45 -20.29 16.23
CA ARG A 14 -63.10 -19.57 17.38
C ARG A 14 -63.03 -20.23 18.77
N ASN A 15 -62.99 -19.55 19.93
CA ASN A 15 -63.10 -18.16 20.43
C ASN A 15 -62.66 -18.25 21.93
N SER A 16 -61.94 -17.30 22.56
CA SER A 16 -62.39 -16.12 23.33
C SER A 16 -61.97 -16.18 24.80
N ALA A 17 -61.31 -15.13 25.32
CA ALA A 17 -61.58 -14.47 26.62
C ALA A 17 -60.46 -13.48 27.01
N ALA A 18 -60.86 -12.24 27.30
CA ALA A 18 -60.14 -11.27 28.16
C ALA A 18 -60.89 -11.24 29.53
N PRO A 19 -60.38 -10.70 30.66
CA PRO A 19 -60.07 -9.25 30.80
C PRO A 19 -59.00 -8.81 31.86
N GLN A 20 -58.66 -7.50 31.83
CA GLN A 20 -58.17 -6.59 32.92
C GLN A 20 -56.82 -6.89 33.65
N GLY A 21 -55.91 -5.96 33.98
CA GLY A 21 -55.82 -4.50 33.84
C GLY A 21 -54.59 -3.92 34.59
N LYS A 22 -54.28 -2.64 34.31
CA LYS A 22 -53.49 -1.63 35.06
C LYS A 22 -51.94 -1.74 35.16
N GLY A 23 -51.27 -0.69 34.65
CA GLY A 23 -50.35 0.10 35.51
C GLY A 23 -48.99 0.56 34.96
N LYS A 24 -48.96 1.82 34.48
CA LYS A 24 -47.87 2.82 34.55
C LYS A 24 -46.62 2.68 33.64
N ALA A 25 -46.55 3.64 32.71
CA ALA A 25 -45.35 4.09 32.01
C ALA A 25 -44.56 5.10 32.87
N SER A 26 -43.22 5.11 32.70
CA SER A 26 -42.37 6.21 33.16
C SER A 26 -41.17 6.43 32.23
N ALA A 27 -41.14 7.64 31.67
CA ALA A 27 -40.01 8.54 31.47
C ALA A 27 -38.85 8.15 30.54
N SER A 28 -38.93 8.74 29.35
CA SER A 28 -37.85 9.27 28.52
C SER A 28 -36.84 10.13 29.29
N ARG A 29 -35.53 9.94 29.05
CA ARG A 29 -34.45 10.88 29.43
C ARG A 29 -33.77 11.43 28.18
N GLN A 30 -33.89 12.75 28.01
CA GLN A 30 -33.10 13.60 27.13
C GLN A 30 -31.94 14.26 27.93
N PRO A 31 -30.97 14.91 27.26
CA PRO A 31 -29.62 15.15 27.78
C PRO A 31 -29.48 16.40 28.66
N ASN A 32 -28.42 16.39 29.47
CA ASN A 32 -28.08 17.40 30.47
C ASN A 32 -27.46 18.66 29.83
N GLN A 33 -28.06 19.83 30.10
CA GLN A 33 -27.46 21.16 30.01
C GLN A 33 -27.86 21.99 31.24
N SER A 34 -26.88 22.51 31.97
CA SER A 34 -26.90 23.74 32.78
C SER A 34 -25.48 23.90 33.36
N SER A 35 -24.82 25.06 33.44
CA SER A 35 -25.34 26.36 33.86
C SER A 35 -24.43 27.51 33.41
N GLN A 36 -25.06 28.63 33.03
CA GLN A 36 -24.44 29.96 32.94
C GLN A 36 -24.55 30.68 34.29
N SER A 37 -23.55 31.48 34.64
CA SER A 37 -23.64 32.53 35.66
C SER A 37 -23.52 33.91 34.99
N THR A 38 -24.30 34.87 35.49
CA THR A 38 -24.39 36.27 35.03
C THR A 38 -24.17 37.20 36.22
N ARG A 39 -23.26 38.18 36.16
CA ARG A 39 -23.42 39.67 36.10
C ARG A 39 -22.49 40.34 37.16
N PRO A 40 -22.18 41.67 37.14
CA PRO A 40 -22.85 42.77 36.42
C PRO A 40 -21.94 43.81 35.69
N SER A 41 -22.67 44.71 35.05
CA SER A 41 -22.42 45.96 34.31
C SER A 41 -21.55 47.05 34.93
N THR A 42 -20.93 47.87 34.07
CA THR A 42 -20.90 49.33 34.18
C THR A 42 -21.10 50.01 32.82
N SER A 43 -22.00 51.01 32.84
CA SER A 43 -22.33 52.03 31.84
C SER A 43 -21.16 53.03 31.66
N GLN A 44 -21.06 53.96 30.70
CA GLN A 44 -22.06 54.80 30.04
C GLN A 44 -21.37 55.70 28.99
N SER A 45 -22.20 56.31 28.13
CA SER A 45 -22.03 57.59 27.41
C SER A 45 -21.45 57.57 25.98
N GLY A 46 -22.22 58.19 25.08
CA GLY A 46 -21.91 58.40 23.67
C GLY A 46 -21.87 59.89 23.30
N LYS A 47 -22.15 60.15 22.01
CA LYS A 47 -21.97 61.39 21.18
C LYS A 47 -20.64 61.35 20.43
N GLU A 48 -20.51 61.69 19.15
CA GLU A 48 -21.31 62.49 18.21
C GLU A 48 -20.83 62.20 16.76
N VAL A 49 -21.60 62.63 15.74
CA VAL A 49 -21.40 62.31 14.32
C VAL A 49 -20.83 63.50 13.53
N ARG A 50 -20.00 63.21 12.51
CA ARG A 50 -19.78 63.88 11.19
C ARG A 50 -18.38 64.52 10.96
N PRO A 51 -17.95 64.76 9.70
CA PRO A 51 -17.21 63.82 8.85
C PRO A 51 -15.87 64.43 8.38
N ARG A 52 -15.00 63.71 7.66
CA ARG A 52 -14.12 64.29 6.61
C ARG A 52 -13.30 63.22 5.86
N ASP A 53 -13.44 63.33 4.54
CA ASP A 53 -12.47 63.18 3.46
C ASP A 53 -11.77 61.85 3.16
N ALA A 54 -11.96 61.47 1.89
CA ALA A 54 -11.24 60.48 1.14
C ALA A 54 -9.79 60.92 0.87
N SER A 55 -8.86 59.97 0.97
CA SER A 55 -7.75 59.85 0.01
C SER A 55 -7.04 58.49 0.10
N LEU A 56 -7.08 57.79 -1.03
CA LEU A 56 -5.99 57.11 -1.73
C LEU A 56 -5.13 56.02 -1.05
N SER A 57 -5.17 54.86 -1.72
CA SER A 57 -4.07 53.93 -2.03
C SER A 57 -3.34 53.22 -0.88
N GLY A 58 -3.69 51.95 -0.68
CA GLY A 58 -2.88 50.97 0.03
C GLY A 58 -2.91 49.62 -0.69
N VAL A 59 -2.08 49.49 -1.73
CA VAL A 59 -1.78 48.20 -2.37
C VAL A 59 -1.19 47.27 -1.30
N ARG A 60 -1.94 46.24 -0.92
CA ARG A 60 -1.44 45.18 -0.03
C ARG A 60 -0.38 44.37 -0.78
N SER A 61 0.89 44.64 -0.50
CA SER A 61 2.00 43.82 -0.99
C SER A 61 1.89 42.41 -0.43
N LYS A 62 1.80 41.41 -1.32
CA LYS A 62 1.97 39.99 -0.99
C LYS A 62 3.25 39.79 -0.18
N GLY A 63 3.14 39.09 0.95
CA GLY A 63 4.26 38.76 1.81
C GLY A 63 5.36 38.04 1.04
N ARG A 64 6.56 38.63 1.00
CA ARG A 64 7.79 37.92 0.62
C ARG A 64 8.00 36.78 1.61
N THR A 65 8.01 35.54 1.13
CA THR A 65 8.62 34.42 1.83
C THR A 65 10.04 34.81 2.23
N ARG A 66 10.31 34.93 3.53
CA ARG A 66 11.67 35.11 4.06
C ARG A 66 12.50 33.89 3.63
N GLU A 67 13.48 34.09 2.76
CA GLU A 67 14.51 33.09 2.54
C GLU A 67 15.23 32.82 3.86
N ALA A 68 15.41 31.53 4.19
CA ALA A 68 16.21 31.14 5.35
C ALA A 68 17.65 31.63 5.17
N ALA A 69 18.23 32.23 6.21
CA ALA A 69 19.61 32.72 6.18
C ALA A 69 20.59 31.57 5.87
N PRO A 70 21.70 31.82 5.14
CA PRO A 70 22.73 30.82 4.89
C PRO A 70 23.31 30.32 6.23
N ILE A 71 23.53 29.01 6.33
CA ILE A 71 24.25 28.43 7.48
C ILE A 71 25.75 28.58 7.18
N GLU A 72 26.45 29.40 7.96
CA GLU A 72 27.90 29.60 7.83
C GLU A 72 28.68 28.33 8.24
N GLY A 73 29.82 28.09 7.58
CA GLY A 73 30.74 26.99 7.90
C GLY A 73 30.36 25.62 7.31
N LEU A 74 29.38 25.55 6.39
CA LEU A 74 29.11 24.33 5.64
C LEU A 74 30.13 24.15 4.51
N PRO A 75 30.52 22.90 4.16
CA PRO A 75 31.45 22.64 3.06
C PRO A 75 30.92 23.05 1.69
N VAL A 76 29.60 23.28 1.56
CA VAL A 76 28.96 23.72 0.32
C VAL A 76 27.97 24.85 0.58
N SER A 77 27.84 25.75 -0.39
CA SER A 77 26.94 26.90 -0.38
C SER A 77 25.73 26.71 -1.31
N LYS A 78 24.62 27.39 -1.03
CA LYS A 78 23.46 27.42 -1.94
C LYS A 78 23.89 27.98 -3.31
N ASN A 79 23.42 27.35 -4.38
CA ASN A 79 23.75 27.58 -5.79
C ASN A 79 25.17 27.23 -6.21
N GLU A 80 26.02 26.72 -5.30
CA GLU A 80 27.32 26.20 -5.66
C GLU A 80 27.19 25.00 -6.59
N GLU A 81 28.07 24.93 -7.60
CA GLU A 81 28.21 23.77 -8.46
C GLU A 81 29.42 22.96 -8.06
N THR A 82 29.24 21.66 -7.90
CA THR A 82 30.33 20.75 -7.51
C THR A 82 30.13 19.40 -8.19
N VAL A 83 31.22 18.63 -8.27
CA VAL A 83 31.23 17.26 -8.81
C VAL A 83 31.33 16.31 -7.64
N ILE A 84 30.39 15.38 -7.55
CA ILE A 84 30.36 14.37 -6.47
C ILE A 84 30.19 12.97 -7.04
N GLU A 85 30.70 12.00 -6.30
CA GLU A 85 30.41 10.59 -6.51
C GLU A 85 29.16 10.20 -5.72
N ILE A 86 28.30 9.40 -6.35
CA ILE A 86 27.10 8.85 -5.74
C ILE A 86 27.43 7.46 -5.20
N ILE A 87 27.38 7.33 -3.88
CA ILE A 87 27.79 6.13 -3.15
C ILE A 87 26.62 5.20 -2.82
N GLY A 88 25.39 5.68 -2.98
CA GLY A 88 24.19 4.94 -2.62
C GLY A 88 22.93 5.74 -2.93
N MET A 89 21.80 5.26 -2.42
CA MET A 89 20.49 5.91 -2.57
C MET A 89 19.72 5.86 -1.26
N ASN A 90 18.90 6.88 -1.00
CA ASN A 90 18.00 6.89 0.15
C ASN A 90 16.66 6.18 -0.18
N HIS A 91 15.77 6.07 0.81
CA HIS A 91 14.46 5.41 0.68
C HIS A 91 13.50 6.11 -0.30
N ASP A 92 13.75 7.38 -0.63
CA ASP A 92 12.97 8.15 -1.61
C ASP A 92 13.50 7.98 -3.04
N GLY A 93 14.57 7.20 -3.23
CA GLY A 93 15.21 6.98 -4.53
C GLY A 93 16.07 8.16 -4.98
N GLU A 94 16.52 9.00 -4.06
CA GLU A 94 17.51 10.06 -4.35
C GLU A 94 18.92 9.50 -4.17
N GLY A 95 19.81 9.81 -5.12
CA GLY A 95 21.22 9.49 -5.02
C GLY A 95 21.85 10.20 -3.81
N VAL A 96 22.68 9.48 -3.07
CA VAL A 96 23.41 9.98 -1.91
C VAL A 96 24.87 10.13 -2.30
N GLY A 97 25.36 11.36 -2.31
CA GLY A 97 26.77 11.68 -2.50
C GLY A 97 27.31 12.53 -1.36
N ARG A 98 28.64 12.70 -1.31
CA ARG A 98 29.30 13.55 -0.32
C ARG A 98 30.21 14.56 -0.99
N ALA A 99 30.09 15.83 -0.59
CA ALA A 99 31.04 16.89 -0.90
C ALA A 99 31.77 17.24 0.41
N ASP A 100 33.06 16.92 0.51
CA ASP A 100 33.89 17.14 1.72
C ASP A 100 33.21 16.64 3.02
N GLY A 101 32.65 15.43 2.95
CA GLY A 101 31.94 14.79 4.06
C GLY A 101 30.49 15.23 4.27
N TYR A 102 30.06 16.33 3.65
CA TYR A 102 28.68 16.83 3.71
C TYR A 102 27.77 16.07 2.75
N THR A 103 26.65 15.53 3.27
CA THR A 103 25.75 14.67 2.49
C THR A 103 24.85 15.50 1.57
N LEU A 104 24.79 15.14 0.29
CA LEU A 104 23.90 15.74 -0.70
C LEU A 104 22.97 14.66 -1.27
N PHE A 105 21.67 14.96 -1.26
CA PHE A 105 20.65 14.18 -1.94
C PHE A 105 20.42 14.72 -3.35
N VAL A 106 20.47 13.85 -4.34
CA VAL A 106 20.43 14.20 -5.76
C VAL A 106 19.38 13.35 -6.46
N GLN A 107 18.23 13.95 -6.75
CA GLN A 107 17.18 13.27 -7.49
C GLN A 107 17.65 12.88 -8.90
N GLY A 108 17.41 11.62 -9.28
CA GLY A 108 17.73 11.09 -10.60
C GLY A 108 19.18 10.61 -10.79
N ALA A 109 20.01 10.70 -9.75
CA ALA A 109 21.38 10.17 -9.76
C ALA A 109 21.42 8.74 -9.15
N LEU A 110 22.26 7.87 -9.71
CA LEU A 110 22.37 6.45 -9.35
C LEU A 110 23.72 6.13 -8.67
N PRO A 111 23.81 5.07 -7.86
CA PRO A 111 25.08 4.60 -7.30
C PRO A 111 26.11 4.28 -8.39
N GLY A 112 27.38 4.59 -8.11
CA GLY A 112 28.48 4.43 -9.05
C GLY A 112 28.63 5.57 -10.06
N GLU A 113 27.75 6.57 -10.02
CA GLU A 113 27.85 7.74 -10.89
C GLU A 113 28.78 8.81 -10.35
N THR A 114 29.42 9.53 -11.28
CA THR A 114 30.01 10.83 -11.00
C THR A 114 29.15 11.88 -11.66
N VAL A 115 28.66 12.84 -10.88
CA VAL A 115 27.67 13.82 -11.35
C VAL A 115 28.10 15.24 -11.01
N ARG A 116 27.83 16.17 -11.92
CA ARG A 116 27.89 17.61 -11.64
C ARG A 116 26.53 18.05 -11.15
N VAL A 117 26.50 18.68 -9.98
CA VAL A 117 25.28 19.07 -9.29
C VAL A 117 25.29 20.54 -8.89
N ARG A 118 24.12 21.14 -8.77
CA ARG A 118 23.93 22.48 -8.18
C ARG A 118 23.21 22.37 -6.84
N VAL A 119 23.82 22.85 -5.76
CA VAL A 119 23.22 22.81 -4.43
C VAL A 119 22.00 23.74 -4.39
N MET A 120 20.82 23.18 -4.13
CA MET A 120 19.55 23.93 -4.13
C MET A 120 19.15 24.39 -2.73
N LYS A 121 19.45 23.54 -1.73
CA LYS A 121 19.07 23.77 -0.33
C LYS A 121 20.08 23.12 0.59
N THR A 122 20.53 23.84 1.60
CA THR A 122 21.37 23.31 2.67
C THR A 122 20.57 23.21 3.97
N LYS A 123 20.80 22.15 4.74
CA LYS A 123 20.40 22.02 6.14
C LYS A 123 21.65 21.78 6.99
N LYS A 124 21.48 21.61 8.30
CA LYS A 124 22.61 21.46 9.23
C LYS A 124 23.54 20.28 8.91
N GLN A 125 22.99 19.14 8.50
CA GLN A 125 23.74 17.89 8.30
C GLN A 125 23.73 17.35 6.87
N TYR A 126 22.84 17.87 6.02
CA TYR A 126 22.68 17.42 4.64
C TYR A 126 22.06 18.52 3.80
N GLY A 127 22.21 18.43 2.48
CA GLY A 127 21.59 19.30 1.51
C GLY A 127 20.86 18.53 0.40
N TYR A 128 20.16 19.27 -0.44
CA TYR A 128 19.57 18.79 -1.68
C TYR A 128 20.25 19.50 -2.84
N ALA A 129 20.62 18.76 -3.87
CA ALA A 129 21.22 19.29 -5.08
C ALA A 129 20.45 18.83 -6.32
N LYS A 130 20.44 19.69 -7.34
CA LYS A 130 19.88 19.38 -8.65
C LYS A 130 20.96 18.77 -9.52
N LEU A 131 20.67 17.61 -10.11
CA LEU A 131 21.52 17.01 -11.14
C LEU A 131 21.60 17.95 -12.35
N LEU A 132 22.82 18.36 -12.72
CA LEU A 132 23.07 19.17 -13.92
C LEU A 132 23.55 18.30 -15.07
N GLU A 133 24.49 17.39 -14.80
CA GLU A 133 25.13 16.56 -15.79
C GLU A 133 25.64 15.26 -15.16
N ILE A 134 25.56 14.17 -15.90
CA ILE A 134 26.17 12.89 -15.55
C ILE A 134 27.54 12.84 -16.24
N VAL A 135 28.61 12.96 -15.45
CA VAL A 135 30.00 12.94 -15.94
C VAL A 135 30.43 11.50 -16.22
N LYS A 136 30.04 10.57 -15.35
CA LYS A 136 30.22 9.12 -15.51
C LYS A 136 28.91 8.43 -15.13
N ALA A 137 28.30 7.75 -16.08
CA ALA A 137 27.06 7.01 -15.87
C ALA A 137 27.31 5.67 -15.17
N SER A 138 26.33 5.20 -14.41
CA SER A 138 26.31 3.87 -13.81
C SER A 138 26.07 2.81 -14.88
N SER A 139 26.58 1.59 -14.66
CA SER A 139 26.27 0.43 -15.51
C SER A 139 24.77 0.11 -15.53
N ASP A 140 24.05 0.47 -14.47
CA ASP A 140 22.61 0.27 -14.36
C ASP A 140 21.77 1.40 -14.95
N ARG A 141 22.39 2.47 -15.49
CA ARG A 141 21.60 3.55 -16.07
C ARG A 141 20.94 3.12 -17.38
N VAL A 142 19.63 3.33 -17.46
CA VAL A 142 18.84 3.20 -18.69
C VAL A 142 18.04 4.47 -18.96
N SER A 143 17.56 4.63 -20.19
CA SER A 143 16.59 5.68 -20.50
C SER A 143 15.22 5.28 -19.94
N ALA A 144 14.55 6.18 -19.24
CA ALA A 144 13.21 5.93 -18.74
C ALA A 144 12.23 5.86 -19.93
N PRO A 145 11.53 4.72 -20.14
CA PRO A 145 10.70 4.54 -21.33
C PRO A 145 9.39 5.34 -21.27
N CYS A 146 8.94 5.76 -20.09
CA CYS A 146 7.69 6.53 -19.97
C CYS A 146 7.89 8.01 -20.35
N PRO A 147 7.10 8.55 -21.29
CA PRO A 147 7.27 9.91 -21.80
C PRO A 147 7.00 11.02 -20.76
N ILE A 148 6.26 10.69 -19.70
CA ILE A 148 5.90 11.62 -18.62
C ILE A 148 6.66 11.35 -17.32
N TYR A 149 7.70 10.50 -17.35
CA TYR A 149 8.44 10.04 -16.17
C TYR A 149 8.94 11.17 -15.27
N ASP A 150 9.51 12.23 -15.83
CA ASP A 150 10.08 13.35 -15.06
C ASP A 150 9.01 14.18 -14.34
N GLN A 151 7.77 14.16 -14.84
CA GLN A 151 6.66 14.96 -14.34
C GLN A 151 5.76 14.16 -13.38
N CYS A 152 5.53 12.89 -13.70
CA CYS A 152 4.60 12.00 -13.02
C CYS A 152 5.11 11.58 -11.62
N GLY A 153 4.25 11.65 -10.61
CA GLY A 153 4.57 11.19 -9.25
C GLY A 153 4.54 9.66 -9.06
N GLY A 154 4.13 8.89 -10.07
CA GLY A 154 3.86 7.46 -9.93
C GLY A 154 5.08 6.53 -9.95
N CYS A 155 6.14 6.88 -10.67
CA CYS A 155 7.38 6.10 -10.77
C CYS A 155 8.59 6.96 -10.36
N GLN A 156 9.60 6.33 -9.76
CA GLN A 156 10.75 7.06 -9.21
C GLN A 156 12.11 6.54 -9.71
N ILE A 157 12.17 5.32 -10.26
CA ILE A 157 13.44 4.67 -10.60
C ILE A 157 13.44 4.02 -12.00
N GLN A 158 12.61 4.48 -12.95
CA GLN A 158 12.61 3.96 -14.34
C GLN A 158 13.93 4.18 -15.11
N HIS A 159 14.79 5.07 -14.61
CA HIS A 159 16.10 5.36 -15.17
C HIS A 159 17.19 4.38 -14.70
N MET A 160 16.81 3.36 -13.93
CA MET A 160 17.65 2.25 -13.45
C MET A 160 17.20 0.94 -14.11
N SER A 161 18.15 0.13 -14.55
CA SER A 161 17.97 -1.21 -15.09
C SER A 161 17.12 -2.04 -14.11
N TYR A 162 16.35 -3.01 -14.62
CA TYR A 162 15.50 -3.79 -13.72
C TYR A 162 16.31 -4.61 -12.71
N ALA A 163 17.42 -5.21 -13.15
CA ALA A 163 18.37 -5.89 -12.27
C ALA A 163 18.93 -4.95 -11.18
N GLY A 164 19.32 -3.73 -11.55
CA GLY A 164 19.76 -2.71 -10.61
C GLY A 164 18.68 -2.33 -9.60
N GLN A 165 17.40 -2.28 -10.00
CA GLN A 165 16.28 -2.03 -9.08
C GLN A 165 16.15 -3.15 -8.04
N LEU A 166 16.26 -4.40 -8.46
CA LEU A 166 16.19 -5.56 -7.56
C LEU A 166 17.34 -5.59 -6.57
N ALA A 167 18.57 -5.37 -7.05
CA ALA A 167 19.77 -5.28 -6.20
C ALA A 167 19.65 -4.12 -5.19
N TRP A 168 19.22 -2.94 -5.64
CA TRP A 168 19.03 -1.79 -4.77
C TRP A 168 17.95 -2.03 -3.71
N LYS A 169 16.83 -2.67 -4.05
CA LYS A 169 15.76 -3.02 -3.10
C LYS A 169 16.25 -4.00 -2.04
N ARG A 170 17.07 -4.99 -2.41
CA ARG A 170 17.74 -5.90 -1.47
C ARG A 170 18.63 -5.13 -0.52
N GLN A 171 19.49 -4.26 -1.06
CA GLN A 171 20.39 -3.44 -0.26
C GLN A 171 19.64 -2.50 0.69
N LEU A 172 18.48 -1.97 0.27
CA LEU A 172 17.63 -1.15 1.13
C LEU A 172 17.14 -1.94 2.35
N VAL A 173 16.77 -3.22 2.18
CA VAL A 173 16.38 -4.08 3.30
C VAL A 173 17.59 -4.35 4.22
N ILE A 174 18.73 -4.75 3.67
CA ILE A 174 19.98 -4.99 4.42
C ILE A 174 20.34 -3.76 5.27
N ASP A 175 20.37 -2.57 4.65
CA ASP A 175 20.71 -1.31 5.30
C ASP A 175 19.78 -1.01 6.49
N ASN A 176 18.47 -1.30 6.37
CA ASN A 176 17.52 -1.06 7.45
C ASN A 176 17.69 -2.06 8.60
N LEU A 177 17.86 -3.35 8.30
CA LEU A 177 18.10 -4.39 9.32
C LEU A 177 19.36 -4.07 10.13
N GLN A 178 20.45 -3.69 9.48
CA GLN A 178 21.71 -3.36 10.15
C GLN A 178 21.63 -2.02 10.90
N ARG A 179 21.11 -0.95 10.28
CA ARG A 179 21.19 0.40 10.85
C ARG A 179 20.11 0.69 11.87
N ILE A 180 18.89 0.20 11.64
CA ILE A 180 17.72 0.45 12.51
C ILE A 180 17.54 -0.73 13.47
N GLY A 181 17.49 -1.95 12.94
CA GLY A 181 17.32 -3.15 13.76
C GLY A 181 18.55 -3.50 14.59
N LYS A 182 19.74 -3.02 14.21
CA LYS A 182 21.03 -3.45 14.81
C LYS A 182 21.21 -4.97 14.73
N LEU A 183 20.63 -5.56 13.69
CA LEU A 183 20.65 -7.00 13.47
C LEU A 183 21.89 -7.38 12.65
N ASN A 184 22.42 -8.57 12.93
CA ASN A 184 23.54 -9.12 12.19
C ASN A 184 23.03 -9.72 10.87
N VAL A 185 23.60 -9.32 9.73
CA VAL A 185 23.14 -9.72 8.39
C VAL A 185 24.31 -10.29 7.61
N LEU A 186 24.12 -11.46 7.00
CA LEU A 186 25.06 -12.03 6.05
C LEU A 186 25.04 -11.24 4.75
N VAL A 187 26.17 -10.63 4.41
CA VAL A 187 26.37 -9.98 3.12
C VAL A 187 27.18 -10.93 2.25
N GLU A 188 26.49 -11.63 1.35
CA GLU A 188 27.15 -12.39 0.29
C GLU A 188 27.59 -11.41 -0.81
N ASP A 189 28.89 -11.28 -1.07
CA ASP A 189 29.39 -10.48 -2.18
C ASP A 189 28.98 -11.13 -3.51
N GLU A 190 28.20 -10.42 -4.33
CA GLU A 190 27.68 -10.89 -5.65
C GLU A 190 28.76 -11.08 -6.73
N THR A 191 30.06 -11.08 -6.37
CA THR A 191 31.17 -11.10 -7.32
C THR A 191 31.54 -12.48 -7.88
N GLU A 192 30.91 -13.58 -7.45
CA GLU A 192 31.28 -14.93 -7.92
C GLU A 192 30.22 -15.66 -8.77
N ALA A 193 29.03 -15.11 -8.96
CA ALA A 193 27.99 -15.75 -9.77
C ALA A 193 28.22 -15.64 -11.30
N THR A 194 29.15 -14.81 -11.77
CA THR A 194 29.36 -14.55 -13.21
C THR A 194 30.51 -15.32 -13.87
N HIS A 195 31.17 -16.25 -13.16
CA HIS A 195 32.26 -17.06 -13.72
C HIS A 195 32.03 -18.58 -13.73
N ALA A 196 30.85 -19.06 -13.31
CA ALA A 196 30.56 -20.50 -13.27
C ALA A 196 30.01 -21.09 -14.59
N GLU A 197 29.59 -20.27 -15.57
CA GLU A 197 28.94 -20.78 -16.79
C GLU A 197 29.84 -20.90 -18.03
N GLN A 198 31.17 -20.77 -17.91
CA GLN A 198 32.08 -20.99 -19.04
C GLN A 198 33.28 -21.87 -18.67
N SER A 199 33.03 -23.18 -18.57
CA SER A 199 34.07 -24.18 -18.84
C SER A 199 33.42 -25.46 -19.39
N PRO A 200 33.76 -25.91 -20.62
CA PRO A 200 33.37 -27.22 -21.09
C PRO A 200 34.30 -28.27 -20.44
N PHE A 201 33.73 -29.41 -20.05
CA PHE A 201 34.30 -30.53 -19.26
C PHE A 201 34.17 -30.38 -17.74
N VAL A 202 33.22 -31.12 -17.15
CA VAL A 202 33.49 -32.23 -16.20
C VAL A 202 32.26 -33.18 -16.18
N GLU A 203 32.50 -34.46 -16.49
CA GLU A 203 31.57 -35.58 -16.27
C GLU A 203 31.49 -35.91 -14.77
N GLN A 204 30.28 -36.27 -14.32
CA GLN A 204 29.95 -36.99 -13.07
C GLN A 204 30.64 -36.51 -11.78
N ILE A 205 29.95 -35.66 -11.01
CA ILE A 205 30.22 -35.47 -9.59
C ILE A 205 28.93 -35.75 -8.81
N ASP A 206 29.06 -36.59 -7.79
CA ASP A 206 28.03 -37.09 -6.89
C ASP A 206 27.44 -35.98 -5.99
N GLU A 207 26.11 -36.01 -5.77
CA GLU A 207 25.30 -34.99 -5.08
C GLU A 207 25.75 -34.73 -3.62
N GLN A 208 26.44 -35.68 -2.99
CA GLN A 208 26.93 -35.52 -1.62
C GLN A 208 28.21 -34.67 -1.51
N THR A 209 28.92 -34.40 -2.61
CA THR A 209 30.20 -33.67 -2.59
C THR A 209 30.02 -32.16 -2.80
N VAL A 210 28.86 -31.73 -3.30
CA VAL A 210 28.54 -30.31 -3.56
C VAL A 210 28.15 -29.59 -2.27
N GLN A 211 27.32 -30.21 -1.43
CA GLN A 211 26.90 -29.62 -0.14
C GLN A 211 28.07 -29.45 0.86
N ALA A 212 29.04 -30.37 0.87
CA ALA A 212 30.19 -30.28 1.78
C ALA A 212 31.21 -29.19 1.39
N ASN A 213 31.27 -28.80 0.11
CA ASN A 213 32.21 -27.80 -0.39
C ASN A 213 31.67 -26.37 -0.30
N GLU A 214 30.35 -26.19 -0.32
CA GLU A 214 29.72 -24.87 -0.20
C GLU A 214 29.77 -24.36 1.24
N SER A 215 29.47 -25.23 2.21
CA SER A 215 29.60 -24.92 3.65
C SER A 215 31.06 -24.65 4.07
N ASN A 216 32.04 -25.34 3.46
CA ASN A 216 33.46 -25.11 3.75
C ASN A 216 34.01 -23.83 3.12
N ARG A 217 33.49 -23.38 1.97
CA ARG A 217 33.93 -22.13 1.33
C ARG A 217 33.40 -20.88 2.03
N ILE A 218 32.18 -20.94 2.58
CA ILE A 218 31.62 -19.89 3.45
C ILE A 218 32.49 -19.70 4.70
N ARG A 219 32.99 -20.79 5.28
CA ARG A 219 33.82 -20.76 6.49
C ARG A 219 35.16 -20.04 6.29
N LEU A 220 35.79 -20.20 5.13
CA LEU A 220 37.16 -19.73 4.86
C LEU A 220 37.32 -18.23 4.54
N ARG A 221 36.23 -17.45 4.38
CA ARG A 221 36.32 -15.99 4.09
C ARG A 221 35.89 -15.07 5.23
N LEU A 222 35.21 -15.59 6.26
CA LEU A 222 34.73 -14.82 7.42
C LEU A 222 35.72 -14.81 8.61
N GLU A 223 36.81 -15.59 8.54
CA GLU A 223 37.82 -15.75 9.61
C GLU A 223 38.60 -14.47 9.99
N GLY A 224 38.32 -13.32 9.36
CA GLY A 224 39.01 -12.05 9.65
C GLY A 224 38.25 -11.06 10.53
N VAL A 225 36.92 -11.16 10.69
CA VAL A 225 36.11 -10.05 11.26
C VAL A 225 34.95 -10.51 12.17
N MET A 226 34.56 -11.79 12.16
CA MET A 226 33.40 -12.29 12.94
C MET A 226 33.72 -13.62 13.61
N ASN A 227 33.25 -13.84 14.85
CA ASN A 227 33.46 -15.12 15.54
C ASN A 227 32.52 -16.20 14.95
N GLU A 228 32.84 -17.50 15.12
CA GLU A 228 32.02 -18.61 14.57
C GLU A 228 30.55 -18.55 15.03
N GLU A 229 30.28 -18.11 16.27
CA GLU A 229 28.92 -17.89 16.79
C GLU A 229 28.16 -16.78 16.04
N ASP A 230 28.87 -15.71 15.62
CA ASP A 230 28.26 -14.58 14.90
C ASP A 230 27.86 -14.97 13.47
N THR A 231 28.51 -15.97 12.88
CA THR A 231 28.17 -16.45 11.53
C THR A 231 26.99 -17.42 11.50
N GLU A 232 26.74 -18.17 12.59
CA GLU A 232 25.61 -19.10 12.70
C GLU A 232 24.27 -18.36 12.93
N HIS A 233 24.33 -17.17 13.54
CA HIS A 233 23.15 -16.37 13.92
C HIS A 233 22.87 -15.18 12.99
N ALA A 234 23.59 -15.05 11.89
CA ALA A 234 23.42 -13.92 10.98
C ALA A 234 22.24 -14.13 10.03
N ILE A 235 21.44 -13.08 9.83
CA ILE A 235 20.25 -13.07 9.01
C ILE A 235 20.64 -13.19 7.53
N ARG A 236 20.02 -14.13 6.81
CA ARG A 236 20.15 -14.23 5.35
C ARG A 236 19.15 -13.30 4.68
N VAL A 237 19.62 -12.32 3.91
CA VAL A 237 18.76 -11.52 3.04
C VAL A 237 18.87 -12.03 1.61
N LEU A 238 17.85 -12.74 1.14
CA LEU A 238 17.83 -13.32 -0.20
C LEU A 238 17.74 -12.23 -1.29
N PRO A 239 18.09 -12.56 -2.55
CA PRO A 239 17.83 -11.69 -3.70
C PRO A 239 16.37 -11.26 -3.76
N THR A 240 16.11 -10.00 -4.16
CA THR A 240 14.74 -9.51 -4.36
C THR A 240 14.05 -10.32 -5.44
N MET A 241 12.92 -10.93 -5.11
CA MET A 241 12.09 -11.64 -6.08
C MET A 241 11.45 -10.63 -7.03
N GLY A 242 11.93 -10.61 -8.27
CA GLY A 242 11.46 -9.73 -9.34
C GLY A 242 10.29 -10.29 -10.13
N MET A 243 9.94 -9.56 -11.19
CA MET A 243 8.89 -9.89 -12.15
C MET A 243 9.51 -10.01 -13.54
N ASP A 244 9.17 -11.05 -14.29
CA ASP A 244 9.72 -11.28 -15.64
C ASP A 244 9.41 -10.11 -16.59
N GLU A 245 8.15 -9.65 -16.55
CA GLU A 245 7.67 -8.50 -17.31
C GLU A 245 7.24 -7.39 -16.34
N PRO A 246 8.12 -6.46 -15.93
CA PRO A 246 7.85 -5.47 -14.88
C PRO A 246 6.90 -4.32 -15.31
N TRP A 247 6.03 -4.57 -16.29
CA TRP A 247 5.12 -3.59 -16.89
C TRP A 247 3.68 -4.07 -16.81
N ARG A 248 2.73 -3.13 -16.97
CA ARG A 248 1.28 -3.42 -17.05
C ARG A 248 0.70 -4.22 -15.88
N TYR A 249 1.41 -4.26 -14.75
CA TYR A 249 1.09 -5.11 -13.61
C TYR A 249 -0.06 -4.59 -12.73
N ARG A 250 -0.35 -3.27 -12.76
CA ARG A 250 -1.38 -2.70 -11.88
C ARG A 250 -2.79 -3.03 -12.36
N ASN A 251 -3.51 -3.77 -11.53
CA ASN A 251 -4.92 -4.13 -11.69
C ASN A 251 -5.90 -3.04 -11.27
N LYS A 252 -5.41 -1.95 -10.66
CA LYS A 252 -6.23 -0.86 -10.18
C LYS A 252 -5.67 0.48 -10.62
N ALA A 253 -6.49 1.26 -11.31
CA ALA A 253 -6.24 2.65 -11.64
C ALA A 253 -7.10 3.55 -10.77
N GLN A 254 -6.52 4.63 -10.25
CA GLN A 254 -7.24 5.68 -9.52
C GLN A 254 -6.86 7.02 -10.13
N VAL A 255 -7.75 7.55 -10.97
CA VAL A 255 -7.47 8.69 -11.83
C VAL A 255 -8.26 9.90 -11.33
N PRO A 256 -7.61 10.93 -10.73
CA PRO A 256 -8.25 12.22 -10.50
C PRO A 256 -8.70 12.85 -11.82
N ILE A 257 -9.89 13.45 -11.80
CA ILE A 257 -10.47 14.12 -12.96
C ILE A 257 -10.49 15.62 -12.74
N GLY A 258 -9.96 16.35 -13.71
CA GLY A 258 -9.97 17.81 -13.78
C GLY A 258 -10.61 18.32 -15.06
N VAL A 259 -10.43 19.60 -15.33
CA VAL A 259 -10.91 20.26 -16.55
C VAL A 259 -9.80 21.11 -17.18
N THR A 260 -9.71 21.09 -18.50
CA THR A 260 -8.93 22.06 -19.31
C THR A 260 -9.83 22.67 -20.38
N GLU A 261 -9.32 23.62 -21.19
CA GLU A 261 -10.09 24.39 -22.18
C GLU A 261 -10.83 23.54 -23.27
N GLY A 262 -10.69 22.20 -23.26
CA GLY A 262 -11.35 21.28 -24.20
C GLY A 262 -12.17 20.14 -23.58
N GLY A 263 -12.32 20.03 -22.25
CA GLY A 263 -13.13 18.97 -21.61
C GLY A 263 -12.53 18.37 -20.34
N LEU A 264 -12.99 17.17 -19.96
CA LEU A 264 -12.47 16.43 -18.82
C LEU A 264 -11.05 15.93 -19.10
N VAL A 265 -10.12 16.21 -18.19
CA VAL A 265 -8.76 15.64 -18.20
C VAL A 265 -8.59 14.67 -17.05
N GLY A 266 -7.71 13.69 -17.21
CA GLY A 266 -7.49 12.69 -16.18
C GLY A 266 -6.14 12.02 -16.34
N GLY A 267 -5.41 11.97 -15.24
CA GLY A 267 -4.09 11.36 -15.18
C GLY A 267 -3.58 11.32 -13.74
N PHE A 268 -2.32 11.69 -13.51
CA PHE A 268 -1.72 11.64 -12.17
C PHE A 268 -1.37 13.03 -11.69
N TYR A 269 -1.29 13.16 -10.37
CA TYR A 269 -0.72 14.34 -9.78
C TYR A 269 0.78 14.45 -10.09
N ALA A 270 1.21 15.65 -10.49
CA ALA A 270 2.63 15.98 -10.62
C ALA A 270 3.32 15.91 -9.25
N LYS A 271 4.59 15.49 -9.24
CA LYS A 271 5.39 15.32 -8.01
C LYS A 271 5.21 16.51 -7.04
N GLY A 272 4.75 16.21 -5.83
CA GLY A 272 4.59 17.20 -4.75
C GLY A 272 3.47 18.23 -4.97
N SER A 273 2.46 17.95 -5.80
CA SER A 273 1.35 18.88 -6.08
C SER A 273 0.02 18.13 -6.27
N HIS A 274 -1.11 18.86 -6.37
CA HIS A 274 -2.39 18.34 -6.89
C HIS A 274 -2.65 18.76 -8.35
N ARG A 275 -1.59 19.15 -9.09
CA ARG A 275 -1.72 19.48 -10.51
C ARG A 275 -1.82 18.19 -11.32
N ILE A 276 -2.94 17.99 -12.00
CA ILE A 276 -3.15 16.82 -12.86
C ILE A 276 -2.32 16.97 -14.13
N ILE A 277 -1.51 15.96 -14.42
CA ILE A 277 -0.85 15.76 -15.71
C ILE A 277 -1.78 14.84 -16.50
N ASP A 278 -2.37 15.38 -17.56
CA ASP A 278 -3.18 14.56 -18.46
C ASP A 278 -2.28 13.51 -19.12
N MET A 279 -2.79 12.29 -19.22
CA MET A 279 -2.07 11.20 -19.88
C MET A 279 -3.01 10.37 -20.72
N GLU A 280 -2.44 9.82 -21.77
CA GLU A 280 -3.12 8.83 -22.61
C GLU A 280 -2.81 7.40 -22.16
N THR A 281 -1.65 7.15 -21.53
CA THR A 281 -1.20 5.80 -21.21
C THR A 281 -0.32 5.77 -19.97
N CYS A 282 -0.51 4.77 -19.11
CA CYS A 282 0.39 4.47 -18.00
C CYS A 282 1.04 3.08 -18.16
N LEU A 283 2.37 3.05 -18.42
CA LEU A 283 3.10 1.80 -18.70
C LEU A 283 3.04 0.74 -17.58
N ILE A 284 2.75 1.13 -16.33
CA ILE A 284 2.64 0.20 -15.20
C ILE A 284 1.19 -0.20 -14.89
N GLN A 285 0.19 0.44 -15.51
CA GLN A 285 -1.21 0.02 -15.40
C GLN A 285 -1.58 -0.90 -16.54
N HIS A 286 -2.47 -1.85 -16.26
CA HIS A 286 -3.06 -2.67 -17.31
C HIS A 286 -3.67 -1.78 -18.40
N GLU A 287 -3.39 -2.07 -19.67
CA GLU A 287 -3.80 -1.26 -20.83
C GLU A 287 -5.32 -0.96 -20.90
N HIS A 288 -6.18 -1.91 -20.51
CA HIS A 288 -7.63 -1.67 -20.46
C HIS A 288 -8.04 -0.53 -19.50
N ASN A 289 -7.23 -0.23 -18.47
CA ASN A 289 -7.51 0.90 -17.60
C ASN A 289 -7.39 2.23 -18.36
N ASP A 290 -6.40 2.33 -19.26
CA ASP A 290 -6.17 3.51 -20.09
C ASP A 290 -7.38 3.73 -21.01
N GLU A 291 -7.87 2.66 -21.66
CA GLU A 291 -9.06 2.67 -22.52
C GLU A 291 -10.33 3.10 -21.75
N VAL A 292 -10.59 2.49 -20.59
CA VAL A 292 -11.78 2.79 -19.78
C VAL A 292 -11.79 4.25 -19.37
N VAL A 293 -10.67 4.76 -18.86
CA VAL A 293 -10.55 6.15 -18.42
C VAL A 293 -10.75 7.11 -19.61
N ALA A 294 -10.14 6.82 -20.76
CA ALA A 294 -10.30 7.63 -21.96
C ALA A 294 -11.79 7.71 -22.40
N LYS A 295 -12.48 6.59 -22.46
CA LYS A 295 -13.91 6.54 -22.86
C LYS A 295 -14.83 7.19 -21.84
N VAL A 296 -14.58 7.04 -20.54
CA VAL A 296 -15.34 7.72 -19.50
C VAL A 296 -15.18 9.25 -19.61
N LYS A 297 -13.97 9.74 -19.88
CA LYS A 297 -13.69 11.18 -20.11
C LYS A 297 -14.39 11.69 -21.38
N GLU A 298 -14.27 10.96 -22.49
CA GLU A 298 -14.86 11.31 -23.79
C GLU A 298 -16.39 11.44 -23.68
N ILE A 299 -17.06 10.38 -23.24
CA ILE A 299 -18.52 10.34 -23.11
C ILE A 299 -19.00 11.35 -22.06
N GLY A 300 -18.32 11.42 -20.91
CA GLY A 300 -18.66 12.36 -19.84
C GLY A 300 -18.57 13.82 -20.31
N SER A 301 -17.58 14.16 -21.14
CA SER A 301 -17.43 15.50 -21.71
C SER A 301 -18.58 15.82 -22.68
N HIS A 302 -18.96 14.89 -23.55
CA HIS A 302 -20.10 15.07 -24.47
C HIS A 302 -21.45 15.26 -23.75
N LEU A 303 -21.62 14.60 -22.60
CA LEU A 303 -22.83 14.73 -21.77
C LEU A 303 -22.80 15.91 -20.79
N GLY A 304 -21.75 16.74 -20.83
CA GLY A 304 -21.63 17.93 -19.99
C GLY A 304 -21.35 17.63 -18.51
N ILE A 305 -20.78 16.47 -18.18
CA ILE A 305 -20.40 16.11 -16.81
C ILE A 305 -19.27 17.03 -16.34
N SER A 306 -19.51 17.77 -15.26
CA SER A 306 -18.50 18.67 -14.67
C SER A 306 -17.47 17.92 -13.81
N ALA A 307 -16.19 18.27 -13.96
CA ALA A 307 -15.12 17.86 -13.05
C ALA A 307 -15.24 18.58 -11.71
N TYR A 308 -14.83 17.92 -10.63
CA TYR A 308 -14.72 18.52 -9.31
C TYR A 308 -13.52 19.46 -9.23
N ASN A 309 -13.73 20.64 -8.64
CA ASN A 309 -12.68 21.62 -8.40
C ASN A 309 -12.46 21.73 -6.89
N GLU A 310 -11.27 21.34 -6.43
CA GLU A 310 -10.93 21.31 -4.99
C GLU A 310 -10.96 22.69 -4.32
N GLU A 311 -10.60 23.75 -5.06
CA GLU A 311 -10.54 25.13 -4.52
C GLU A 311 -11.94 25.69 -4.25
N THR A 312 -12.89 25.42 -5.14
CA THR A 312 -14.26 25.94 -5.06
C THR A 312 -15.22 24.97 -4.37
N GLY A 313 -14.85 23.69 -4.28
CA GLY A 313 -15.70 22.61 -3.78
C GLY A 313 -16.89 22.27 -4.70
N ARG A 314 -16.87 22.74 -5.96
CA ARG A 314 -17.96 22.58 -6.94
C ARG A 314 -17.61 21.53 -8.01
N GLY A 315 -18.60 21.16 -8.81
CA GLY A 315 -18.48 20.12 -9.83
C GLY A 315 -18.83 18.74 -9.30
N LEU A 316 -18.92 17.75 -10.19
CA LEU A 316 -19.45 16.42 -9.89
C LEU A 316 -18.38 15.34 -9.83
N LEU A 317 -17.71 15.05 -10.94
CA LEU A 317 -16.80 13.90 -11.05
C LEU A 317 -15.45 14.22 -10.40
N ARG A 318 -15.08 13.48 -9.35
CA ARG A 318 -13.81 13.65 -8.63
C ARG A 318 -12.74 12.72 -9.17
N HIS A 319 -13.07 11.44 -9.25
CA HIS A 319 -12.14 10.40 -9.66
C HIS A 319 -12.86 9.34 -10.48
N VAL A 320 -12.11 8.70 -11.36
CA VAL A 320 -12.47 7.44 -12.01
C VAL A 320 -11.56 6.36 -11.44
N VAL A 321 -12.15 5.35 -10.81
CA VAL A 321 -11.41 4.18 -10.34
C VAL A 321 -11.79 2.99 -11.21
N VAL A 322 -10.79 2.28 -11.71
CA VAL A 322 -10.97 1.06 -12.48
C VAL A 322 -10.29 -0.08 -11.73
N LYS A 323 -10.97 -1.21 -11.56
CA LYS A 323 -10.38 -2.47 -11.10
C LYS A 323 -10.54 -3.50 -12.22
N LYS A 324 -9.46 -4.20 -12.54
CA LYS A 324 -9.37 -5.26 -13.54
C LYS A 324 -9.04 -6.56 -12.85
N ALA A 325 -9.88 -7.57 -12.99
CA ALA A 325 -9.54 -8.92 -12.62
C ALA A 325 -8.62 -9.52 -13.70
N PHE A 326 -7.39 -9.91 -13.34
CA PHE A 326 -6.38 -10.37 -14.30
C PHE A 326 -6.75 -11.71 -14.91
N ARG A 327 -7.17 -12.68 -14.10
CA ARG A 327 -7.44 -14.05 -14.57
C ARG A 327 -8.78 -14.16 -15.28
N THR A 328 -9.83 -13.48 -14.77
CA THR A 328 -11.19 -13.64 -15.30
C THR A 328 -11.53 -12.70 -16.44
N GLY A 329 -10.80 -11.60 -16.61
CA GLY A 329 -11.17 -10.58 -17.60
C GLY A 329 -12.04 -9.46 -17.04
N GLU A 330 -12.74 -9.67 -15.92
CA GLU A 330 -13.80 -8.78 -15.44
C GLU A 330 -13.29 -7.37 -15.08
N MET A 331 -14.10 -6.35 -15.35
CA MET A 331 -13.80 -4.97 -14.97
C MET A 331 -14.89 -4.34 -14.11
N MET A 332 -14.46 -3.58 -13.12
CA MET A 332 -15.29 -2.70 -12.31
C MET A 332 -14.88 -1.25 -12.53
N LEU A 333 -15.85 -0.42 -12.89
CA LEU A 333 -15.72 1.03 -12.96
C LEU A 333 -16.40 1.65 -11.74
N VAL A 334 -15.70 2.53 -11.02
CA VAL A 334 -16.25 3.31 -9.91
C VAL A 334 -16.14 4.79 -10.23
N LEU A 335 -17.29 5.44 -10.40
CA LEU A 335 -17.41 6.88 -10.54
C LEU A 335 -17.47 7.52 -9.16
N VAL A 336 -16.41 8.23 -8.76
CA VAL A 336 -16.39 8.93 -7.47
C VAL A 336 -16.94 10.34 -7.66
N THR A 337 -18.08 10.65 -7.05
CA THR A 337 -18.83 11.89 -7.31
C THR A 337 -19.05 12.73 -6.06
N ASN A 338 -19.01 14.05 -6.22
CA ASN A 338 -19.36 15.07 -5.22
C ASN A 338 -20.89 15.27 -5.08
N GLY A 339 -21.67 14.22 -5.31
CA GLY A 339 -23.12 14.30 -5.45
C GLY A 339 -23.71 12.91 -5.64
N ARG A 340 -24.99 12.74 -5.27
CA ARG A 340 -25.74 11.48 -5.50
C ARG A 340 -26.32 11.46 -6.91
N ASP A 341 -26.83 12.59 -7.37
CA ASP A 341 -27.47 12.69 -8.67
C ASP A 341 -26.41 12.93 -9.76
N ILE A 342 -26.45 12.09 -10.79
CA ILE A 342 -25.61 12.19 -11.98
C ILE A 342 -26.51 12.63 -13.13
N GLN A 343 -26.18 13.74 -13.78
CA GLN A 343 -26.89 14.19 -14.98
C GLN A 343 -26.65 13.20 -16.12
N HIS A 344 -27.66 12.94 -16.97
CA HIS A 344 -27.56 11.98 -18.07
C HIS A 344 -27.08 10.58 -17.64
N LYS A 345 -27.33 10.17 -16.38
CA LYS A 345 -26.82 8.92 -15.80
C LYS A 345 -27.07 7.71 -16.70
N ASP A 346 -28.30 7.46 -17.09
CA ASP A 346 -28.65 6.24 -17.84
C ASP A 346 -28.00 6.23 -19.24
N GLU A 347 -27.89 7.38 -19.89
CA GLU A 347 -27.20 7.57 -21.17
C GLU A 347 -25.68 7.38 -21.03
N TRP A 348 -25.08 7.92 -19.97
CA TRP A 348 -23.65 7.77 -19.69
C TRP A 348 -23.28 6.31 -19.42
N ILE A 349 -24.05 5.65 -18.54
CA ILE A 349 -23.86 4.23 -18.20
C ILE A 349 -24.12 3.34 -19.43
N GLY A 350 -25.16 3.62 -20.22
CA GLY A 350 -25.44 2.91 -21.47
C GLY A 350 -24.28 3.00 -22.46
N SER A 351 -23.80 4.21 -22.72
CA SER A 351 -22.71 4.47 -23.67
C SER A 351 -21.38 3.84 -23.23
N ILE A 352 -21.07 3.87 -21.93
CA ILE A 352 -19.86 3.21 -21.38
C ILE A 352 -19.93 1.69 -21.64
N ARG A 353 -21.09 1.06 -21.41
CA ARG A 353 -21.27 -0.38 -21.59
C ARG A 353 -21.16 -0.79 -23.06
N GLU A 354 -21.69 0.01 -23.97
CA GLU A 354 -21.58 -0.22 -25.41
C GLU A 354 -20.14 -0.06 -25.88
N ALA A 355 -19.44 0.95 -25.38
CA ALA A 355 -18.03 1.19 -25.72
C ALA A 355 -17.08 0.15 -25.11
N ILE A 356 -17.40 -0.38 -23.93
CA ILE A 356 -16.52 -1.28 -23.17
C ILE A 356 -17.32 -2.51 -22.68
N PRO A 357 -17.55 -3.51 -23.55
CA PRO A 357 -18.39 -4.67 -23.21
C PRO A 357 -17.86 -5.54 -22.07
N GLN A 358 -16.56 -5.43 -21.74
CA GLN A 358 -15.90 -6.17 -20.67
C GLN A 358 -16.20 -5.62 -19.25
N VAL A 359 -16.81 -4.44 -19.14
CA VAL A 359 -17.25 -3.90 -17.84
C VAL A 359 -18.38 -4.77 -17.30
N ALA A 360 -18.18 -5.35 -16.12
CA ALA A 360 -19.14 -6.21 -15.45
C ALA A 360 -19.82 -5.52 -14.24
N SER A 361 -19.26 -4.40 -13.80
CA SER A 361 -19.76 -3.60 -12.68
C SER A 361 -19.51 -2.11 -12.93
N ILE A 362 -20.55 -1.29 -12.79
CA ILE A 362 -20.42 0.16 -12.71
C ILE A 362 -21.04 0.62 -11.40
N CYS A 363 -20.20 1.20 -10.55
CA CYS A 363 -20.56 1.70 -9.23
C CYS A 363 -20.39 3.22 -9.17
N GLN A 364 -21.19 3.85 -8.31
CA GLN A 364 -20.99 5.21 -7.86
C GLN A 364 -20.52 5.18 -6.42
N ASN A 365 -19.44 5.90 -6.12
CA ASN A 365 -19.09 6.20 -4.73
C ASN A 365 -19.26 7.71 -4.47
N VAL A 366 -19.97 8.08 -3.41
CA VAL A 366 -20.31 9.47 -3.15
C VAL A 366 -19.38 10.05 -2.09
N ASN A 367 -18.54 11.00 -2.49
CA ASN A 367 -17.64 11.71 -1.59
C ASN A 367 -17.81 13.22 -1.68
N LYS A 368 -18.56 13.78 -0.72
CA LYS A 368 -18.81 15.24 -0.60
C LYS A 368 -17.83 15.96 0.33
N LYS A 369 -16.89 15.24 0.94
CA LYS A 369 -15.96 15.80 1.93
C LYS A 369 -14.78 16.45 1.19
N GLN A 370 -14.31 17.60 1.68
CA GLN A 370 -13.01 18.18 1.29
C GLN A 370 -11.92 17.42 2.03
N THR A 371 -11.39 16.39 1.39
CA THR A 371 -10.40 15.47 1.94
C THR A 371 -9.61 14.82 0.82
N ASN A 372 -8.41 14.36 1.15
CA ASN A 372 -7.54 13.59 0.26
C ASN A 372 -7.98 12.12 0.16
N VAL A 373 -8.88 11.66 1.02
CA VAL A 373 -9.48 10.33 0.91
C VAL A 373 -10.36 10.30 -0.35
N ILE A 374 -10.10 9.36 -1.25
CA ILE A 374 -10.79 9.25 -2.54
C ILE A 374 -12.24 8.82 -2.33
N PHE A 375 -12.47 7.71 -1.63
CA PHE A 375 -13.80 7.16 -1.41
C PHE A 375 -14.52 7.85 -0.24
N GLY A 376 -15.81 8.09 -0.40
CA GLY A 376 -16.72 8.41 0.67
C GLY A 376 -17.40 7.16 1.21
N ASP A 377 -18.35 7.38 2.12
CA ASP A 377 -18.92 6.33 2.95
C ASP A 377 -20.06 5.56 2.25
N GLU A 378 -20.54 6.07 1.12
CA GLU A 378 -21.70 5.54 0.38
C GLU A 378 -21.29 5.04 -1.01
N THR A 379 -21.60 3.77 -1.31
CA THR A 379 -21.41 3.16 -2.64
C THR A 379 -22.72 2.59 -3.14
N ARG A 380 -23.01 2.78 -4.43
CA ARG A 380 -24.23 2.30 -5.10
C ARG A 380 -23.87 1.62 -6.40
N VAL A 381 -24.44 0.46 -6.66
CA VAL A 381 -24.36 -0.17 -7.99
C VAL A 381 -25.25 0.61 -8.93
N LEU A 382 -24.67 1.16 -10.00
CA LEU A 382 -25.41 1.79 -11.09
C LEU A 382 -25.82 0.75 -12.14
N TRP A 383 -24.97 -0.25 -12.37
CA TRP A 383 -25.23 -1.34 -13.30
C TRP A 383 -24.34 -2.55 -13.01
N GLY A 384 -24.83 -3.76 -13.31
CA GLY A 384 -24.07 -5.01 -13.17
C GLY A 384 -24.07 -5.53 -11.73
N ARG A 385 -22.92 -6.05 -11.30
CA ARG A 385 -22.72 -6.60 -9.94
C ARG A 385 -22.11 -5.56 -9.00
N ASP A 386 -22.23 -5.79 -7.70
CA ASP A 386 -21.52 -5.05 -6.65
C ASP A 386 -20.05 -5.49 -6.48
N VAL A 387 -19.70 -6.68 -6.93
CA VAL A 387 -18.34 -7.23 -6.93
C VAL A 387 -17.90 -7.70 -8.32
N ILE A 388 -16.58 -7.79 -8.52
CA ILE A 388 -15.96 -8.60 -9.59
C ILE A 388 -15.19 -9.74 -8.97
N TYR A 389 -14.96 -10.81 -9.73
CA TYR A 389 -14.23 -11.98 -9.26
C TYR A 389 -12.87 -12.08 -9.93
N ASP A 390 -11.83 -12.33 -9.14
CA ASP A 390 -10.50 -12.65 -9.64
C ASP A 390 -9.90 -13.82 -8.85
N PHE A 391 -8.72 -14.27 -9.28
CA PHE A 391 -7.97 -15.33 -8.61
C PHE A 391 -6.56 -14.85 -8.27
N ILE A 392 -6.05 -15.32 -7.13
CA ILE A 392 -4.62 -15.33 -6.82
C ILE A 392 -4.28 -16.79 -6.57
N GLY A 393 -3.32 -17.37 -7.30
CA GLY A 393 -3.13 -18.82 -7.31
C GLY A 393 -4.46 -19.53 -7.60
N ASP A 394 -4.88 -20.44 -6.72
CA ASP A 394 -6.13 -21.19 -6.86
C ASP A 394 -7.31 -20.64 -6.04
N VAL A 395 -7.10 -19.56 -5.29
CA VAL A 395 -8.13 -18.95 -4.42
C VAL A 395 -8.87 -17.86 -5.19
N GLN A 396 -10.20 -17.96 -5.20
CA GLN A 396 -11.09 -16.97 -5.80
C GLN A 396 -11.43 -15.85 -4.80
N PHE A 397 -11.44 -14.60 -5.26
CA PHE A 397 -11.80 -13.45 -4.43
C PHE A 397 -12.92 -12.63 -5.06
N ALA A 398 -13.92 -12.27 -4.25
CA ALA A 398 -14.90 -11.24 -4.57
C ALA A 398 -14.31 -9.86 -4.21
N ILE A 399 -14.15 -9.01 -5.21
CA ILE A 399 -13.52 -7.70 -5.08
C ILE A 399 -14.61 -6.62 -5.13
N SER A 400 -14.93 -6.06 -3.97
CA SER A 400 -15.85 -4.92 -3.82
C SER A 400 -15.23 -3.57 -4.25
N PRO A 401 -15.99 -2.48 -4.42
CA PRO A 401 -15.45 -1.20 -4.90
C PRO A 401 -14.43 -0.56 -3.94
N ARG A 402 -14.68 -0.71 -2.63
CA ARG A 402 -13.89 -0.09 -1.56
C ARG A 402 -12.85 -1.04 -0.95
N SER A 403 -12.92 -2.35 -1.22
CA SER A 403 -11.94 -3.32 -0.68
C SER A 403 -10.50 -2.96 -1.07
N PHE A 404 -9.61 -3.20 -0.13
CA PHE A 404 -8.20 -3.32 -0.41
C PHE A 404 -7.95 -4.70 -1.05
N TYR A 405 -7.32 -4.67 -2.21
CA TYR A 405 -6.87 -5.84 -2.94
C TYR A 405 -5.51 -5.47 -3.53
N GLN A 406 -4.57 -6.41 -3.49
CA GLN A 406 -3.21 -6.16 -3.95
C GLN A 406 -3.22 -5.76 -5.42
N VAL A 407 -2.46 -4.71 -5.74
CA VAL A 407 -2.57 -4.09 -7.07
C VAL A 407 -1.76 -4.82 -8.14
N ASN A 408 -0.83 -5.68 -7.75
CA ASN A 408 0.02 -6.44 -8.66
C ASN A 408 -0.21 -7.94 -8.42
N PRO A 409 -1.24 -8.55 -9.04
CA PRO A 409 -1.64 -9.93 -8.71
C PRO A 409 -0.55 -10.96 -8.99
N VAL A 410 0.33 -10.71 -9.97
CA VAL A 410 1.46 -11.60 -10.30
C VAL A 410 2.44 -11.68 -9.14
N GLN A 411 2.89 -10.54 -8.62
CA GLN A 411 3.79 -10.52 -7.47
C GLN A 411 3.07 -10.84 -6.14
N THR A 412 1.74 -10.72 -6.08
CA THR A 412 0.97 -11.14 -4.91
C THR A 412 1.06 -12.64 -4.71
N GLU A 413 0.96 -13.41 -5.79
CA GLU A 413 1.12 -14.86 -5.75
C GLU A 413 2.52 -15.26 -5.27
N VAL A 414 3.56 -14.55 -5.72
CA VAL A 414 4.94 -14.73 -5.27
C VAL A 414 5.11 -14.43 -3.78
N LEU A 415 4.62 -13.27 -3.33
CA LEU A 415 4.67 -12.86 -1.92
C LEU A 415 3.96 -13.86 -1.02
N TYR A 416 2.73 -14.25 -1.38
CA TYR A 416 1.94 -15.18 -0.57
C TYR A 416 2.49 -16.59 -0.59
N GLY A 417 3.01 -17.05 -1.74
CA GLY A 417 3.75 -18.30 -1.84
C GLY A 417 4.94 -18.32 -0.87
N LYS A 418 5.72 -17.24 -0.82
CA LYS A 418 6.84 -17.12 0.13
C LYS A 418 6.38 -17.06 1.60
N THR A 419 5.26 -16.41 1.88
CA THR A 419 4.64 -16.39 3.22
C THR A 419 4.22 -17.79 3.66
N VAL A 420 3.58 -18.58 2.78
CA VAL A 420 3.19 -19.98 3.06
C VAL A 420 4.43 -20.86 3.22
N GLU A 421 5.45 -20.69 2.37
CA GLU A 421 6.73 -21.39 2.48
C GLU A 421 7.36 -21.18 3.85
N TYR A 422 7.47 -19.93 4.31
CA TYR A 422 8.04 -19.58 5.61
C TYR A 422 7.17 -19.98 6.80
N ALA A 423 5.85 -20.09 6.61
CA ALA A 423 4.97 -20.61 7.64
C ALA A 423 5.25 -22.10 7.92
N GLY A 424 5.78 -22.85 6.93
CA GLY A 424 6.22 -24.23 7.11
C GLY A 424 5.09 -25.19 7.50
N LEU A 425 3.90 -25.00 6.93
CA LEU A 425 2.69 -25.71 7.30
C LEU A 425 2.68 -27.16 6.77
N SER A 426 2.28 -28.11 7.62
CA SER A 426 2.17 -29.54 7.32
C SER A 426 0.72 -30.05 7.29
N GLY A 427 -0.25 -29.17 7.56
CA GLY A 427 -1.68 -29.51 7.65
C GLY A 427 -2.16 -29.77 9.07
N LYS A 428 -1.35 -29.46 10.09
CA LYS A 428 -1.65 -29.72 11.51
C LYS A 428 -1.66 -28.46 12.35
N GLU A 429 -1.15 -27.38 11.80
CA GLU A 429 -0.86 -26.16 12.54
C GLU A 429 -2.13 -25.31 12.69
N THR A 430 -2.24 -24.69 13.86
CA THR A 430 -3.13 -23.56 14.08
C THR A 430 -2.38 -22.26 13.78
N VAL A 431 -2.92 -21.48 12.86
CA VAL A 431 -2.30 -20.23 12.40
C VAL A 431 -3.15 -19.03 12.80
N ILE A 432 -2.51 -17.97 13.29
CA ILE A 432 -3.16 -16.66 13.45
C ILE A 432 -2.63 -15.73 12.36
N ASP A 433 -3.54 -15.10 11.61
CA ASP A 433 -3.26 -14.06 10.61
C ASP A 433 -3.71 -12.70 11.17
N ALA A 434 -2.75 -11.89 11.61
CA ALA A 434 -3.01 -10.55 12.11
C ALA A 434 -3.03 -9.53 10.97
N TYR A 435 -4.02 -8.62 11.00
CA TYR A 435 -4.25 -7.64 9.94
C TYR A 435 -4.70 -8.28 8.62
N CYS A 436 -5.55 -9.32 8.71
CA CYS A 436 -5.87 -10.22 7.61
C CYS A 436 -6.63 -9.56 6.43
N GLY A 437 -7.10 -8.32 6.58
CA GLY A 437 -7.86 -7.61 5.55
C GLY A 437 -9.09 -8.40 5.08
N ILE A 438 -9.19 -8.65 3.77
CA ILE A 438 -10.26 -9.46 3.17
C ILE A 438 -9.96 -10.98 3.18
N GLY A 439 -9.02 -11.41 4.02
CA GLY A 439 -8.62 -12.80 4.18
C GLY A 439 -7.66 -13.31 3.11
N THR A 440 -6.99 -12.44 2.36
CA THR A 440 -6.11 -12.85 1.25
C THR A 440 -5.01 -13.82 1.68
N ILE A 441 -4.29 -13.52 2.76
CA ILE A 441 -3.24 -14.39 3.29
C ILE A 441 -3.87 -15.57 4.04
N SER A 442 -4.88 -15.31 4.88
CA SER A 442 -5.63 -16.33 5.61
C SER A 442 -6.11 -17.49 4.75
N LEU A 443 -6.70 -17.21 3.57
CA LEU A 443 -7.23 -18.24 2.68
C LEU A 443 -6.11 -19.01 1.95
N PHE A 444 -4.95 -18.39 1.73
CA PHE A 444 -3.76 -19.10 1.25
C PHE A 444 -3.23 -20.07 2.30
N LEU A 445 -3.09 -19.61 3.55
CA LEU A 445 -2.66 -20.44 4.67
C LEU A 445 -3.64 -21.60 4.94
N ALA A 446 -4.95 -21.36 4.79
CA ALA A 446 -5.99 -22.35 5.03
C ALA A 446 -5.94 -23.57 4.10
N GLN A 447 -5.29 -23.47 2.93
CA GLN A 447 -5.05 -24.62 2.05
C GLN A 447 -4.05 -25.63 2.65
N HIS A 448 -3.24 -25.19 3.62
CA HIS A 448 -2.13 -25.97 4.16
C HIS A 448 -2.13 -26.09 5.69
N ALA A 449 -3.03 -25.41 6.41
CA ALA A 449 -3.15 -25.44 7.87
C ALA A 449 -4.37 -26.26 8.34
N ASP A 450 -4.34 -26.73 9.59
CA ASP A 450 -5.52 -27.36 10.21
C ASP A 450 -6.60 -26.32 10.49
N GLN A 451 -6.22 -25.17 11.05
CA GLN A 451 -7.14 -24.08 11.39
C GLN A 451 -6.43 -22.73 11.28
N VAL A 452 -7.12 -21.74 10.70
CA VAL A 452 -6.64 -20.36 10.61
C VAL A 452 -7.61 -19.41 11.33
N TYR A 453 -7.07 -18.44 12.06
CA TYR A 453 -7.78 -17.36 12.72
C TYR A 453 -7.31 -16.00 12.19
N GLY A 454 -8.17 -15.30 11.47
CA GLY A 454 -7.89 -13.96 10.94
C GLY A 454 -8.52 -12.86 11.78
N VAL A 455 -7.77 -11.79 12.05
CA VAL A 455 -8.29 -10.57 12.70
C VAL A 455 -8.04 -9.33 11.84
N GLU A 456 -9.05 -8.47 11.75
CA GLU A 456 -8.98 -7.18 11.05
C GLU A 456 -9.90 -6.15 11.74
N ILE A 457 -9.47 -4.89 11.80
CA ILE A 457 -10.20 -3.82 12.50
C ILE A 457 -11.39 -3.30 11.68
N VAL A 458 -11.34 -3.41 10.35
CA VAL A 458 -12.38 -2.96 9.43
C VAL A 458 -13.49 -4.02 9.32
N PRO A 459 -14.72 -3.76 9.81
CA PRO A 459 -15.82 -4.72 9.77
C PRO A 459 -16.15 -5.19 8.35
N GLU A 460 -16.19 -4.28 7.38
CA GLU A 460 -16.50 -4.60 5.98
C GLU A 460 -15.45 -5.53 5.36
N ALA A 461 -14.18 -5.44 5.78
CA ALA A 461 -13.13 -6.34 5.29
C ALA A 461 -13.33 -7.77 5.83
N ILE A 462 -13.78 -7.93 7.07
CA ILE A 462 -14.13 -9.23 7.65
C ILE A 462 -15.40 -9.82 7.01
N GLU A 463 -16.36 -8.99 6.63
CA GLU A 463 -17.53 -9.44 5.84
C GLU A 463 -17.10 -9.97 4.46
N ASP A 464 -16.22 -9.25 3.77
CA ASP A 464 -15.60 -9.69 2.52
C ASP A 464 -14.78 -10.99 2.75
N ALA A 465 -14.01 -11.08 3.83
CA ALA A 465 -13.20 -12.26 4.18
C ALA A 465 -14.04 -13.52 4.41
N ARG A 466 -15.13 -13.41 5.17
CA ARG A 466 -16.09 -14.51 5.37
C ARG A 466 -16.75 -14.92 4.06
N SER A 467 -17.10 -13.95 3.22
CA SER A 467 -17.68 -14.21 1.90
C SER A 467 -16.70 -14.94 1.00
N ASN A 468 -15.41 -14.56 1.02
CA ASN A 468 -14.35 -15.24 0.28
C ASN A 468 -14.08 -16.65 0.82
N ALA A 469 -14.11 -16.88 2.13
CA ALA A 469 -14.00 -18.22 2.70
C ALA A 469 -15.15 -19.13 2.22
N MET A 470 -16.38 -18.62 2.24
CA MET A 470 -17.55 -19.35 1.73
C MET A 470 -17.45 -19.61 0.23
N LEU A 471 -16.96 -18.64 -0.55
CA LEU A 471 -16.75 -18.75 -2.00
C LEU A 471 -15.78 -19.89 -2.35
N ASN A 472 -14.77 -20.12 -1.52
CA ASN A 472 -13.77 -21.17 -1.70
C ASN A 472 -14.07 -22.44 -0.88
N GLU A 473 -15.28 -22.54 -0.30
CA GLU A 473 -15.71 -23.67 0.53
C GLU A 473 -14.78 -23.99 1.73
N MET A 474 -14.00 -23.01 2.18
CA MET A 474 -13.02 -23.15 3.28
C MET A 474 -13.72 -23.03 4.64
N LYS A 475 -13.75 -24.14 5.39
CA LYS A 475 -14.41 -24.24 6.70
C LYS A 475 -13.44 -24.12 7.88
N ASN A 476 -12.15 -24.27 7.62
CA ASN A 476 -11.07 -24.20 8.60
C ASN A 476 -10.53 -22.77 8.80
N VAL A 477 -11.35 -21.75 8.54
CA VAL A 477 -11.02 -20.34 8.72
C VAL A 477 -12.06 -19.67 9.60
N LYS A 478 -11.59 -18.87 10.57
CA LYS A 478 -12.44 -18.05 11.44
C LYS A 478 -11.95 -16.61 11.41
N PHE A 479 -12.88 -15.68 11.29
CA PHE A 479 -12.58 -14.25 11.20
C PHE A 479 -13.26 -13.46 12.30
N GLU A 480 -12.52 -12.56 12.94
CA GLU A 480 -13.05 -11.66 13.97
C GLU A 480 -12.71 -10.19 13.71
N VAL A 481 -13.68 -9.33 13.98
CA VAL A 481 -13.53 -7.88 13.86
C VAL A 481 -12.90 -7.34 15.14
N GLY A 482 -11.78 -6.62 15.02
CA GLY A 482 -11.17 -5.89 16.12
C GLY A 482 -9.71 -5.55 15.87
N ALA A 483 -9.13 -4.82 16.81
CA ALA A 483 -7.69 -4.54 16.78
C ALA A 483 -6.91 -5.82 17.13
N SER A 484 -5.85 -6.12 16.38
CA SER A 484 -5.02 -7.31 16.59
C SER A 484 -4.46 -7.37 18.02
N GLU A 485 -4.06 -6.22 18.56
CA GLU A 485 -3.57 -6.00 19.93
C GLU A 485 -4.62 -6.16 21.05
N ASP A 486 -5.89 -6.38 20.71
CA ASP A 486 -6.97 -6.65 21.67
C ASP A 486 -7.60 -8.03 21.45
N VAL A 487 -7.75 -8.47 20.20
CA VAL A 487 -8.40 -9.74 19.85
C VAL A 487 -7.46 -10.93 20.11
N ILE A 488 -6.21 -10.86 19.69
CA ILE A 488 -5.25 -11.97 19.83
C ILE A 488 -4.96 -12.28 21.32
N PRO A 489 -4.72 -11.29 22.20
CA PRO A 489 -4.62 -11.55 23.65
C PRO A 489 -5.85 -12.23 24.22
N ARG A 490 -7.05 -11.81 23.80
CA ARG A 490 -8.30 -12.43 24.26
C ARG A 490 -8.44 -13.86 23.76
N TRP A 491 -8.03 -14.17 22.54
CA TRP A 491 -8.00 -15.55 22.04
C TRP A 491 -7.06 -16.43 22.86
N LYS A 492 -5.89 -15.91 23.24
CA LYS A 492 -4.98 -16.59 24.17
C LYS A 492 -5.64 -16.85 25.53
N GLU A 493 -6.34 -15.86 26.11
CA GLU A 493 -7.12 -16.05 27.36
C GLU A 493 -8.24 -17.09 27.22
N GLN A 494 -8.78 -17.27 26.02
CA GLN A 494 -9.78 -18.29 25.69
C GLN A 494 -9.17 -19.69 25.45
N GLY A 495 -7.84 -19.82 25.53
CA GLY A 495 -7.13 -21.08 25.30
C GLY A 495 -6.87 -21.40 23.83
N ILE A 496 -6.96 -20.41 22.93
CA ILE A 496 -6.48 -20.57 21.55
C ILE A 496 -4.96 -20.41 21.57
N GLU A 497 -4.26 -21.49 21.23
CA GLU A 497 -2.82 -21.52 20.99
C GLU A 497 -2.56 -21.51 19.49
N ALA A 498 -1.41 -20.97 19.08
CA ALA A 498 -1.00 -20.89 17.68
C ALA A 498 0.41 -21.44 17.53
N ASP A 499 0.59 -22.32 16.55
CA ASP A 499 1.91 -22.83 16.16
C ASP A 499 2.65 -21.81 15.29
N VAL A 500 1.89 -21.04 14.50
CA VAL A 500 2.41 -20.01 13.60
C VAL A 500 1.59 -18.72 13.75
N ILE A 501 2.27 -17.58 13.82
CA ILE A 501 1.62 -16.27 13.69
C ILE A 501 2.16 -15.57 12.44
N VAL A 502 1.26 -15.16 11.55
CA VAL A 502 1.55 -14.33 10.39
C VAL A 502 1.07 -12.91 10.66
N VAL A 503 1.90 -11.92 10.35
CA VAL A 503 1.55 -10.50 10.47
C VAL A 503 1.81 -9.77 9.16
N ASP A 504 0.84 -8.98 8.69
CA ASP A 504 0.99 -8.04 7.56
C ASP A 504 0.54 -6.63 8.00
N PRO A 505 1.29 -5.96 8.90
CA PRO A 505 0.87 -4.70 9.48
C PRO A 505 0.89 -3.53 8.49
N PRO A 506 0.17 -2.44 8.80
CA PRO A 506 0.29 -1.19 8.05
C PRO A 506 1.72 -0.62 8.12
N ARG A 507 2.02 0.41 7.30
CA ARG A 507 3.34 1.07 7.22
C ARG A 507 3.99 1.53 8.54
N LYS A 508 3.23 1.62 9.63
CA LYS A 508 3.73 1.93 10.98
C LYS A 508 4.35 0.73 11.72
N GLY A 509 4.24 -0.47 11.16
CA GLY A 509 4.58 -1.75 11.79
C GLY A 509 3.51 -2.24 12.76
N CYS A 510 3.83 -3.30 13.49
CA CYS A 510 2.97 -3.88 14.52
C CYS A 510 2.77 -2.90 15.68
N ASP A 511 1.61 -3.02 16.34
CA ASP A 511 1.43 -2.38 17.64
C ASP A 511 2.36 -3.04 18.68
N PRO A 512 3.02 -2.30 19.58
CA PRO A 512 3.88 -2.89 20.60
C PRO A 512 3.18 -3.96 21.45
N ARG A 513 1.89 -3.76 21.78
CA ARG A 513 1.12 -4.75 22.55
C ARG A 513 0.93 -6.07 21.78
N LEU A 514 0.85 -6.00 20.45
CA LEU A 514 0.81 -7.21 19.63
C LEU A 514 2.15 -7.95 19.68
N LEU A 515 3.27 -7.23 19.60
CA LEU A 515 4.60 -7.84 19.72
C LEU A 515 4.77 -8.52 21.08
N ASP A 516 4.38 -7.85 22.17
CA ASP A 516 4.39 -8.44 23.52
C ASP A 516 3.55 -9.72 23.56
N THR A 517 2.36 -9.70 22.94
CA THR A 517 1.48 -10.87 22.88
C THR A 517 2.11 -12.04 22.12
N ILE A 518 2.80 -11.79 21.01
CA ILE A 518 3.54 -12.81 20.25
C ILE A 518 4.64 -13.43 21.13
N LEU A 519 5.38 -12.61 21.87
CA LEU A 519 6.43 -13.06 22.80
C LEU A 519 5.87 -13.88 23.96
N GLU A 520 4.66 -13.58 24.41
CA GLU A 520 4.01 -14.35 25.46
C GLU A 520 3.35 -15.64 24.95
N MET A 521 2.79 -15.64 23.73
CA MET A 521 2.19 -16.82 23.10
C MET A 521 3.24 -17.83 22.66
N LYS A 522 4.44 -17.37 22.31
CA LYS A 522 5.58 -18.21 21.89
C LYS A 522 5.24 -19.22 20.79
N PRO A 523 4.56 -18.85 19.67
CA PRO A 523 4.46 -19.73 18.51
C PRO A 523 5.84 -20.26 18.07
N GLU A 524 5.86 -21.42 17.43
CA GLU A 524 7.11 -21.98 16.90
C GLU A 524 7.72 -21.10 15.81
N ARG A 525 6.85 -20.48 14.99
CA ARG A 525 7.26 -19.58 13.91
C ARG A 525 6.45 -18.29 13.90
N VAL A 526 7.11 -17.21 13.51
CA VAL A 526 6.46 -15.95 13.15
C VAL A 526 6.86 -15.60 11.72
N VAL A 527 5.88 -15.33 10.86
CA VAL A 527 6.11 -14.83 9.51
C VAL A 527 5.68 -13.37 9.44
N TYR A 528 6.62 -12.48 9.15
CA TYR A 528 6.35 -11.05 9.08
C TYR A 528 6.38 -10.60 7.62
N VAL A 529 5.24 -10.18 7.08
CA VAL A 529 5.12 -9.52 5.79
C VAL A 529 5.14 -8.01 6.01
N SER A 530 5.95 -7.26 5.25
CA SER A 530 6.11 -5.83 5.46
C SER A 530 6.25 -5.07 4.16
N CYS A 531 5.56 -3.94 4.05
CA CYS A 531 5.76 -2.94 3.00
C CYS A 531 6.75 -1.82 3.38
N ASN A 532 7.38 -1.90 4.56
CA ASN A 532 8.30 -0.88 5.07
C ASN A 532 9.50 -1.52 5.79
N PRO A 533 10.69 -1.51 5.16
CA PRO A 533 11.91 -2.06 5.74
C PRO A 533 12.31 -1.45 7.09
N SER A 534 12.00 -0.17 7.32
CA SER A 534 12.39 0.53 8.54
C SER A 534 11.61 0.03 9.76
N THR A 535 10.29 -0.09 9.63
CA THR A 535 9.45 -0.61 10.73
C THR A 535 9.59 -2.12 10.88
N LEU A 536 9.84 -2.84 9.78
CA LEU A 536 10.23 -4.25 9.83
C LEU A 536 11.46 -4.42 10.73
N ALA A 537 12.57 -3.72 10.43
CA ALA A 537 13.81 -3.84 11.19
C ALA A 537 13.63 -3.51 12.68
N ARG A 538 12.80 -2.50 13.01
CA ARG A 538 12.46 -2.18 14.40
C ARG A 538 11.72 -3.34 15.08
N ASP A 539 10.71 -3.89 14.44
CA ASP A 539 9.86 -4.92 15.05
C ASP A 539 10.59 -6.26 15.17
N LEU A 540 11.40 -6.62 14.16
CA LEU A 540 12.27 -7.79 14.23
C LEU A 540 13.23 -7.69 15.42
N ARG A 541 13.80 -6.50 15.69
CA ARG A 541 14.65 -6.33 16.87
C ARG A 541 13.92 -6.62 18.17
N VAL A 542 12.68 -6.15 18.31
CA VAL A 542 11.86 -6.41 19.51
C VAL A 542 11.59 -7.90 19.67
N LEU A 543 11.31 -8.61 18.57
CA LEU A 543 11.08 -10.05 18.60
C LEU A 543 12.35 -10.83 18.95
N GLU A 544 13.51 -10.44 18.41
CA GLU A 544 14.78 -11.07 18.76
C GLU A 544 15.17 -10.84 20.22
N ASP A 545 14.96 -9.63 20.74
CA ASP A 545 15.10 -9.35 22.17
C ASP A 545 14.21 -10.23 23.07
N GLY A 546 13.10 -10.72 22.52
CA GLY A 546 12.14 -11.57 23.20
C GLY A 546 12.35 -13.07 23.04
N GLY A 547 13.47 -13.52 22.45
CA GLY A 547 13.81 -14.94 22.30
C GLY A 547 13.33 -15.58 20.99
N TYR A 548 13.21 -14.78 19.93
CA TYR A 548 13.15 -15.28 18.56
C TYR A 548 14.47 -15.06 17.85
N ARG A 549 14.65 -15.77 16.75
CA ARG A 549 15.76 -15.54 15.82
C ARG A 549 15.19 -15.29 14.44
N THR A 550 15.55 -14.17 13.82
CA THR A 550 15.26 -13.96 12.40
C THR A 550 16.22 -14.82 11.60
N VAL A 551 15.68 -15.74 10.80
CA VAL A 551 16.50 -16.68 10.02
C VAL A 551 16.79 -16.10 8.64
N GLU A 552 15.73 -15.62 7.98
CA GLU A 552 15.79 -15.25 6.58
C GLU A 552 14.79 -14.12 6.28
N VAL A 553 15.18 -13.20 5.39
CA VAL A 553 14.32 -12.14 4.85
C VAL A 553 14.40 -12.17 3.34
N THR A 554 13.25 -12.30 2.68
CA THR A 554 13.14 -12.24 1.22
C THR A 554 12.41 -10.97 0.80
N PRO A 555 13.09 -10.02 0.14
CA PRO A 555 12.43 -8.89 -0.49
C PRO A 555 11.65 -9.35 -1.74
N VAL A 556 10.50 -8.74 -1.99
CA VAL A 556 9.65 -8.97 -3.17
C VAL A 556 9.41 -7.63 -3.84
N ASP A 557 9.68 -7.56 -5.15
CA ASP A 557 9.40 -6.37 -5.94
C ASP A 557 7.92 -6.29 -6.31
N MET A 558 7.11 -5.89 -5.33
CA MET A 558 5.67 -5.75 -5.51
C MET A 558 5.29 -4.59 -6.44
N PHE A 559 6.19 -3.61 -6.59
CA PHE A 559 5.96 -2.38 -7.32
C PHE A 559 7.18 -2.00 -8.18
N PRO A 560 7.40 -2.70 -9.31
CA PRO A 560 8.46 -2.34 -10.24
C PRO A 560 8.42 -0.87 -10.65
N HIS A 561 9.59 -0.28 -10.88
CA HIS A 561 9.80 1.13 -11.22
C HIS A 561 9.52 2.16 -10.11
N THR A 562 9.14 1.67 -8.93
CA THR A 562 8.96 2.48 -7.71
C THR A 562 9.99 2.12 -6.66
N VAL A 563 10.16 3.02 -5.69
CA VAL A 563 11.06 2.82 -4.55
C VAL A 563 10.54 1.79 -3.52
N HIS A 564 9.28 1.36 -3.65
CA HIS A 564 8.67 0.45 -2.70
C HIS A 564 9.21 -0.97 -2.84
N VAL A 565 9.41 -1.62 -1.70
CA VAL A 565 9.80 -3.02 -1.58
C VAL A 565 8.92 -3.65 -0.51
N GLU A 566 8.39 -4.83 -0.81
CA GLU A 566 7.77 -5.67 0.21
C GLU A 566 8.78 -6.71 0.67
N SER A 567 8.62 -7.27 1.86
CA SER A 567 9.55 -8.25 2.41
C SER A 567 8.80 -9.24 3.27
N VAL A 568 9.19 -10.51 3.16
CA VAL A 568 8.74 -11.59 4.05
C VAL A 568 9.92 -11.99 4.92
N ALA A 569 9.76 -11.99 6.24
CA ALA A 569 10.76 -12.43 7.20
C ALA A 569 10.27 -13.68 7.94
N MET A 570 11.14 -14.67 8.08
CA MET A 570 10.89 -15.86 8.89
C MET A 570 11.64 -15.75 10.21
N LEU A 571 10.89 -15.85 11.31
CA LEU A 571 11.45 -15.96 12.64
C LEU A 571 11.10 -17.30 13.24
N VAL A 572 12.05 -17.89 13.95
CA VAL A 572 11.85 -19.13 14.72
C VAL A 572 12.09 -18.85 16.19
N ARG A 573 11.34 -19.52 17.06
CA ARG A 573 11.58 -19.45 18.50
C ARG A 573 12.93 -20.10 18.83
N GLU A 574 13.73 -19.45 19.69
CA GLU A 574 14.98 -20.03 20.23
C GLU A 574 14.74 -21.09 21.32
#